data_AF-A0A355G483-F1
#
_entry.id   AF-A0A355G483-F1
#
_cell.length_a   1.000
_cell.length_b   1.000
_cell.length_c   1.000
_cell.angle_alpha   90.00
_cell.angle_beta   90.00
_cell.angle_gamma   90.00
#
_symmetry.space_group_name_H-M   'P 1'
#
loop_
_entity.id
_entity.type
_entity.pdbx_description
1 polymer ?
#
loop_
_entity_poly.entity_id
_entity_poly.type
_entity_poly.pdbx_seq_one_letter_code
_entity_poly.pdbx_strand_id
1 'polypeptide(L)'
;GYSYSNTVPGPIGSILGPAKDPKANATLPFACSLCGSCTDVCPVKIDLHHQLLTWRKEIRVKGFLPVSKRISMKMMSWLMQAPRMYRFVGKMARSIVPYLPRFMLYNRMNDWGKQRELPIIPKQSFREWMKQNHDDK
;
A
#
# COMPACT_ATOMS: atom_id res chain seq x y z
N GLY A 1 -5.25 -11.35 15.35
CA GLY A 1 -6.67 -11.39 14.98
C GLY A 1 -7.32 -10.13 15.49
N TYR A 2 -7.33 -9.96 16.81
CA TYR A 2 -7.89 -8.80 17.50
C TYR A 2 -7.44 -7.45 16.95
N SER A 3 -6.17 -7.29 16.56
CA SER A 3 -5.67 -6.06 15.92
C SER A 3 -6.42 -5.68 14.64
N TYR A 4 -7.10 -6.64 14.00
CA TYR A 4 -7.92 -6.44 12.81
C TYR A 4 -9.36 -6.92 13.04
N SER A 5 -9.86 -6.82 14.28
CA SER A 5 -11.26 -7.13 14.65
C SER A 5 -11.76 -8.53 14.23
N ASN A 6 -10.86 -9.52 14.13
CA ASN A 6 -11.22 -10.90 13.83
C ASN A 6 -10.69 -11.85 14.90
N THR A 7 -11.44 -12.89 15.26
CA THR A 7 -11.04 -13.85 16.30
C THR A 7 -9.81 -14.65 15.87
N VAL A 8 -9.80 -15.11 14.62
CA VAL A 8 -8.69 -15.89 14.05
C VAL A 8 -7.58 -14.95 13.55
N PRO A 9 -6.33 -15.08 14.05
CA PRO A 9 -5.19 -14.33 13.55
C PRO A 9 -4.62 -14.90 12.24
N GLY A 10 -3.74 -14.12 11.61
CA GLY A 10 -2.89 -14.58 10.50
C GLY A 10 -3.61 -14.74 9.16
N PRO A 11 -2.93 -15.33 8.16
CA PRO A 11 -3.46 -15.48 6.79
C PRO A 11 -4.77 -16.28 6.73
N ILE A 12 -4.93 -17.28 7.61
CA ILE A 12 -6.16 -18.07 7.73
C ILE A 12 -7.33 -17.16 8.13
N GLY A 13 -7.14 -16.34 9.18
CA GLY A 13 -8.15 -15.37 9.60
C GLY A 13 -8.51 -14.35 8.51
N SER A 14 -7.52 -13.94 7.72
CA SER A 14 -7.74 -13.02 6.60
C SER A 14 -8.57 -13.61 5.44
N ILE A 15 -8.74 -14.93 5.39
CA ILE A 15 -9.61 -15.63 4.43
C ILE A 15 -10.96 -15.96 5.07
N LEU A 16 -10.96 -16.47 6.30
CA LEU A 16 -12.19 -16.84 7.02
C LEU A 16 -13.07 -15.62 7.35
N GLY A 17 -12.46 -14.47 7.65
CA GLY A 17 -13.19 -13.22 7.92
C GLY A 17 -14.12 -12.82 6.78
N PRO A 18 -13.62 -12.60 5.55
CA PRO A 18 -14.49 -12.26 4.42
C PRO A 18 -15.40 -13.42 3.97
N ALA A 19 -15.04 -14.68 4.26
CA ALA A 19 -15.95 -15.81 4.04
C ALA A 19 -17.17 -15.77 4.97
N LYS A 20 -17.00 -15.31 6.22
CA LYS A 20 -18.10 -15.13 7.19
C LYS A 20 -18.92 -13.87 6.92
N ASP A 21 -18.24 -12.72 6.81
CA ASP A 21 -18.87 -11.44 6.46
C ASP A 21 -17.90 -10.61 5.61
N PRO A 22 -18.11 -10.55 4.29
CA PRO A 22 -17.23 -9.84 3.37
C PRO A 22 -17.35 -8.32 3.48
N LYS A 23 -18.45 -7.78 4.01
CA LYS A 23 -18.62 -6.34 4.17
C LYS A 23 -17.88 -5.84 5.41
N ALA A 24 -18.04 -6.54 6.54
CA ALA A 24 -17.33 -6.17 7.78
C ALA A 24 -15.81 -6.40 7.68
N ASN A 25 -15.38 -7.42 6.93
CA ASN A 25 -13.97 -7.84 6.86
C ASN A 25 -13.29 -7.50 5.52
N ALA A 26 -13.83 -6.53 4.75
CA ALA A 26 -13.33 -6.16 3.43
C ALA A 26 -11.86 -5.71 3.42
N THR A 27 -11.32 -5.27 4.55
CA THR A 27 -9.94 -4.77 4.68
C THR A 27 -8.92 -5.89 4.94
N LEU A 28 -9.33 -7.04 5.50
CA LEU A 28 -8.41 -8.10 5.92
C LEU A 28 -7.53 -8.64 4.78
N PRO A 29 -8.06 -8.96 3.59
CA PRO A 29 -7.22 -9.50 2.52
C PRO A 29 -6.18 -8.49 2.02
N PHE A 30 -6.39 -7.20 2.24
CA PHE A 30 -5.47 -6.13 1.83
C PHE A 30 -4.33 -5.88 2.82
N ALA A 31 -4.38 -6.46 4.02
CA ALA A 31 -3.30 -6.35 5.01
C ALA A 31 -2.07 -7.22 4.69
N CYS A 32 -2.21 -8.23 3.83
CA CYS A 32 -1.11 -9.10 3.42
C CYS A 32 -0.28 -8.48 2.28
N SER A 33 1.04 -8.65 2.29
CA SER A 33 1.91 -8.24 1.16
C SER A 33 1.85 -9.17 -0.05
N LEU A 34 1.18 -10.33 0.07
CA LEU A 34 1.15 -11.40 -0.94
C LEU A 34 2.55 -11.96 -1.28
N CYS A 35 3.42 -12.12 -0.28
CA CYS A 35 4.78 -12.65 -0.49
C CYS A 35 4.87 -14.18 -0.73
N GLY A 36 3.76 -14.94 -0.65
CA GLY A 36 3.74 -16.39 -0.90
C GLY A 36 4.25 -17.28 0.24
N SER A 37 5.05 -16.75 1.17
CA SER A 37 5.70 -17.52 2.25
C SER A 37 4.75 -18.44 3.04
N CYS A 38 3.52 -18.02 3.31
CA CYS A 38 2.54 -18.84 4.04
C CYS A 38 2.15 -20.13 3.31
N THR A 39 2.17 -20.15 1.98
CA THR A 39 1.86 -21.34 1.19
C THR A 39 3.07 -22.25 1.07
N ASP A 40 4.27 -21.69 0.99
CA ASP A 40 5.52 -22.45 0.90
C ASP A 40 5.76 -23.28 2.17
N VAL A 41 5.57 -22.66 3.34
CA VAL A 41 5.80 -23.31 4.65
C VAL A 41 4.66 -24.20 5.10
N CYS A 42 3.51 -24.17 4.41
CA CYS A 42 2.33 -24.91 4.84
C CYS A 42 2.54 -26.43 4.64
N PRO A 43 2.44 -27.26 5.69
CA PRO A 43 2.65 -28.71 5.59
C PRO A 43 1.56 -29.39 4.75
N VAL A 44 0.34 -28.85 4.78
CA VAL A 44 -0.83 -29.38 4.07
C VAL A 44 -1.09 -28.67 2.74
N LYS A 45 -0.15 -27.84 2.27
CA LYS A 45 -0.17 -27.17 0.95
C LYS A 45 -1.45 -26.38 0.66
N ILE A 46 -1.96 -25.66 1.67
CA ILE A 46 -3.08 -24.74 1.46
C ILE A 46 -2.60 -23.51 0.70
N ASP A 47 -3.29 -23.21 -0.38
CA ASP A 47 -2.99 -22.07 -1.23
C ASP A 47 -3.59 -20.75 -0.70
N LEU A 48 -3.07 -20.28 0.44
CA LEU A 48 -3.57 -19.10 1.13
C LEU A 48 -3.35 -17.81 0.33
N HIS A 49 -2.20 -17.64 -0.32
CA HIS A 49 -1.88 -16.39 -1.00
C HIS A 49 -2.73 -16.18 -2.27
N HIS A 50 -3.01 -17.22 -3.05
CA HIS A 50 -3.96 -17.11 -4.16
C HIS A 50 -5.40 -16.92 -3.67
N GLN A 51 -5.82 -17.57 -2.57
CA GLN A 51 -7.14 -17.34 -1.97
C GLN A 51 -7.32 -15.88 -1.53
N LEU A 52 -6.30 -15.27 -0.93
CA LEU A 52 -6.31 -13.85 -0.57
C LEU A 52 -6.44 -12.95 -1.80
N LEU A 53 -5.76 -13.28 -2.90
CA LEU A 53 -5.89 -12.55 -4.17
C LEU A 53 -7.31 -12.65 -4.75
N THR A 54 -7.91 -13.84 -4.72
CA THR A 54 -9.30 -14.06 -5.14
C THR A 54 -10.27 -13.23 -4.30
N TRP A 55 -10.10 -13.19 -2.98
CA TRP A 55 -10.91 -12.35 -2.11
C TRP A 55 -10.76 -10.86 -2.41
N ARG A 56 -9.56 -10.37 -2.74
CA ARG A 56 -9.38 -8.96 -3.17
C ARG A 56 -10.19 -8.65 -4.42
N LYS A 57 -10.24 -9.57 -5.39
CA LYS A 57 -11.06 -9.44 -6.60
C LYS A 57 -12.54 -9.43 -6.24
N GLU A 58 -12.98 -10.36 -5.42
CA GLU A 58 -14.38 -10.53 -5.02
C GLU A 58 -14.91 -9.30 -4.26
N ILE A 59 -14.15 -8.81 -3.28
CA ILE A 59 -14.46 -7.60 -2.51
C ILE A 59 -14.58 -6.37 -3.42
N ARG A 60 -13.73 -6.27 -4.44
CA ARG A 60 -13.81 -5.19 -5.43
C ARG A 60 -15.10 -5.29 -6.26
N VAL A 61 -15.46 -6.48 -6.74
CA VAL A 61 -16.66 -6.73 -7.55
C VAL A 61 -17.93 -6.45 -6.74
N LYS A 62 -17.97 -6.91 -5.48
CA LYS A 62 -19.08 -6.67 -4.54
C LYS A 62 -19.19 -5.21 -4.06
N GLY A 63 -18.22 -4.36 -4.37
CA GLY A 63 -18.30 -2.93 -4.06
C GLY A 63 -18.06 -2.56 -2.59
N PHE A 64 -17.48 -3.45 -1.78
CA PHE A 64 -17.24 -3.18 -0.35
C PHE A 64 -16.02 -2.29 -0.06
N LEU A 65 -15.34 -1.79 -1.10
CA LEU A 65 -14.25 -0.83 -0.96
C LEU A 65 -14.76 0.59 -1.19
N PRO A 66 -14.32 1.57 -0.37
CA PRO A 66 -14.68 2.97 -0.59
C PRO A 66 -14.14 3.47 -1.93
N VAL A 67 -14.95 4.29 -2.61
CA VAL A 67 -14.64 4.82 -3.95
C VAL A 67 -13.33 5.62 -3.95
N SER A 68 -13.07 6.37 -2.88
CA SER A 68 -11.83 7.13 -2.69
C SER A 68 -10.58 6.23 -2.79
N LYS A 69 -10.59 5.07 -2.13
CA LYS A 69 -9.51 4.09 -2.19
C LYS A 69 -9.36 3.48 -3.59
N ARG A 70 -10.47 3.26 -4.29
CA ARG A 70 -10.42 2.73 -5.66
C ARG A 70 -9.76 3.71 -6.62
N ILE A 71 -10.14 4.99 -6.53
CA ILE A 71 -9.58 6.05 -7.38
C ILE A 71 -8.10 6.28 -7.05
N SER A 72 -7.75 6.40 -5.76
CA SER A 72 -6.36 6.63 -5.35
C SER A 72 -5.43 5.50 -5.80
N MET A 73 -5.85 4.24 -5.65
CA MET A 73 -5.07 3.09 -6.10
C MET A 73 -4.94 3.04 -7.63
N LYS A 74 -5.98 3.40 -8.38
CA LYS A 74 -5.92 3.48 -9.85
C LYS A 74 -4.96 4.58 -10.32
N MET A 75 -5.03 5.77 -9.70
CA MET A 75 -4.09 6.86 -9.98
C MET A 75 -2.65 6.46 -9.65
N MET A 76 -2.43 5.84 -8.49
CA MET A 76 -1.11 5.36 -8.08
C MET A 76 -0.57 4.31 -9.07
N SER A 77 -1.42 3.36 -9.47
CA SER A 77 -1.05 2.36 -10.48
C SER A 77 -0.65 2.99 -11.81
N TRP A 78 -1.39 3.99 -12.28
CA TRP A 78 -1.04 4.72 -13.51
C TRP A 78 0.28 5.49 -13.37
N LEU A 79 0.48 6.20 -12.25
CA LEU A 79 1.71 6.94 -11.99
C LEU A 79 2.94 6.03 -11.94
N MET A 80 2.84 4.87 -11.28
CA MET A 80 3.95 3.92 -11.16
C MET A 80 4.28 3.19 -12.48
N GLN A 81 3.30 3.02 -13.38
CA GLN A 81 3.51 2.43 -14.70
C GLN A 81 4.24 3.36 -15.68
N ALA A 82 4.31 4.67 -15.38
CA ALA A 82 4.93 5.67 -16.25
C ALA A 82 6.25 6.21 -15.63
N PRO A 83 7.43 5.65 -15.95
CA PRO A 83 8.71 6.03 -15.33
C PRO A 83 9.08 7.50 -15.52
N ARG A 84 8.69 8.11 -16.64
CA ARG A 84 8.90 9.55 -16.90
C ARG A 84 8.06 10.41 -15.96
N MET A 85 6.78 10.08 -15.81
CA MET A 85 5.86 10.80 -14.91
C MET A 85 6.27 10.63 -13.45
N TYR A 86 6.59 9.39 -13.03
CA TYR A 86 7.08 9.12 -11.68
C TYR A 86 8.33 9.95 -11.33
N ARG A 87 9.28 10.07 -12.27
CA ARG A 87 10.47 10.92 -12.09
C ARG A 87 10.11 12.39 -11.96
N PHE A 88 9.25 12.89 -12.83
CA PHE A 88 8.83 14.28 -12.83
C PHE A 88 8.11 14.66 -11.53
N VAL A 89 7.08 13.89 -11.15
CA VAL A 89 6.34 14.09 -9.89
C VAL A 89 7.28 13.99 -8.69
N GLY A 90 8.19 13.02 -8.68
CA GLY A 90 9.17 12.87 -7.60
C GLY A 90 10.11 14.07 -7.47
N LYS A 91 10.57 14.64 -8.59
CA LYS A 91 11.38 15.87 -8.58
C LYS A 91 10.58 17.07 -8.07
N MET A 92 9.37 17.28 -8.59
CA MET A 92 8.50 18.37 -8.13
C MET A 92 8.19 18.25 -6.65
N ALA A 93 7.84 17.06 -6.16
CA ALA A 93 7.57 16.83 -4.75
C ALA A 93 8.77 17.18 -3.87
N ARG A 94 10.00 16.81 -4.27
CA ARG A 94 11.20 17.19 -3.51
C ARG A 94 11.45 18.69 -3.47
N SER A 95 11.15 19.40 -4.55
CA SER A 95 11.33 20.85 -4.60
C SER A 95 10.23 21.61 -3.89
N ILE A 96 8.99 21.10 -3.82
CA ILE A 96 7.83 21.85 -3.30
C ILE A 96 7.58 21.54 -1.81
N VAL A 97 7.66 20.27 -1.40
CA VAL A 97 7.28 19.84 -0.05
C VAL A 97 8.07 20.52 1.08
N PRO A 98 9.38 20.80 0.94
CA PRO A 98 10.14 21.52 1.97
C PRO A 98 9.67 22.96 2.22
N TYR A 99 9.05 23.61 1.23
CA TYR A 99 8.55 24.99 1.34
C TYR A 99 7.06 25.06 1.69
N LEU A 100 6.37 23.91 1.77
CA LEU A 100 4.97 23.88 2.12
C LEU A 100 4.78 24.18 3.62
N PRO A 101 3.84 25.07 3.97
CA PRO A 101 3.62 25.43 5.36
C PRO A 101 3.04 24.25 6.15
N ARG A 102 3.38 24.18 7.44
CA ARG A 102 3.02 23.05 8.32
C ARG A 102 1.51 22.76 8.34
N PHE A 103 0.65 23.78 8.29
CA PHE A 103 -0.81 23.57 8.28
C PHE A 103 -1.31 22.84 7.02
N MET A 104 -0.64 23.02 5.87
CA MET A 104 -1.01 22.34 4.63
C MET A 104 -0.48 20.90 4.62
N LEU A 105 0.70 20.67 5.20
CA LEU A 105 1.27 19.33 5.33
C LEU A 105 0.53 18.47 6.36
N TYR A 106 0.21 19.03 7.52
CA TYR A 106 -0.41 18.33 8.65
C TYR A 106 -1.89 18.71 8.78
N ASN A 107 -2.65 18.41 7.74
CA ASN A 107 -4.10 18.61 7.71
C ASN A 107 -4.85 17.28 7.95
N ARG A 108 -6.18 17.35 8.06
CA ARG A 108 -7.04 16.16 8.30
C ARG A 108 -6.99 15.11 7.19
N MET A 109 -6.57 15.48 5.98
CA MET A 109 -6.44 14.59 4.82
C MET A 109 -5.11 13.84 4.80
N ASN A 110 -4.11 14.28 5.59
CA ASN A 110 -2.84 13.59 5.73
C ASN A 110 -2.88 12.60 6.90
N ASP A 111 -3.29 11.37 6.62
CA ASP A 111 -3.29 10.28 7.61
C ASP A 111 -1.87 9.94 8.11
N TRP A 112 -0.83 10.10 7.27
CA TRP A 112 0.57 9.87 7.68
C TRP A 112 0.99 10.85 8.77
N GLY A 113 0.63 12.13 8.60
CA GLY A 113 0.94 13.22 9.52
C GLY A 113 0.28 13.13 10.90
N LYS A 114 -0.67 12.22 11.12
CA LYS A 114 -1.36 12.06 12.42
C LYS A 114 -0.46 11.46 13.50
N GLN A 115 0.44 10.56 13.12
CA GLN A 115 1.30 9.82 14.05
C GLN A 115 2.78 9.87 13.65
N ARG A 116 3.11 10.43 12.48
CA ARG A 116 4.47 10.44 11.94
C ARG A 116 4.82 11.82 11.40
N GLU A 117 6.06 12.25 11.65
CA GLU A 117 6.60 13.43 11.00
C GLU A 117 7.18 13.07 9.62
N LEU A 118 7.17 14.06 8.71
CA LEU A 118 7.83 13.89 7.42
C LEU A 118 9.35 13.91 7.64
N PRO A 119 10.10 12.92 7.12
CA PRO A 119 11.55 12.94 7.20
C PRO A 119 12.12 14.10 6.36
N ILE A 120 13.35 14.50 6.67
CA ILE A 120 14.07 15.51 5.90
C ILE A 120 14.21 15.01 4.46
N ILE A 121 13.66 15.78 3.51
CA ILE A 121 13.65 15.41 2.10
C ILE A 121 15.05 15.66 1.51
N PRO A 122 15.73 14.64 0.96
CA PRO A 122 17.04 14.82 0.38
C PRO A 122 16.97 15.62 -0.94
N LYS A 123 18.05 16.35 -1.25
CA LYS A 123 18.16 17.16 -2.49
C LYS A 123 18.02 16.34 -3.77
N GLN A 124 18.44 15.08 -3.73
CA GLN A 124 18.41 14.18 -4.89
C GLN A 124 17.79 12.83 -4.53
N SER A 125 17.22 12.18 -5.55
CA SER A 125 16.74 10.81 -5.40
C SER A 125 17.90 9.81 -5.30
N PHE A 126 17.64 8.66 -4.66
CA PHE A 126 18.59 7.55 -4.66
C PHE A 126 19.07 7.18 -6.06
N ARG A 127 18.17 7.24 -7.06
CA ARG A 127 18.49 6.92 -8.45
C ARG A 127 19.43 7.93 -9.11
N GLU A 128 19.27 9.22 -8.81
CA GLU A 128 20.17 10.28 -9.29
C GLU A 128 21.53 10.20 -8.60
N TRP A 129 21.54 9.98 -7.29
CA TRP A 129 22.76 9.74 -6.53
C TRP A 129 23.51 8.51 -7.07
N MET A 130 22.80 7.41 -7.34
CA MET A 130 23.40 6.19 -7.91
C MET A 130 24.02 6.48 -9.28
N LYS A 131 23.31 7.20 -10.15
CA LYS A 131 23.81 7.57 -11.48
C LYS A 131 25.10 8.40 -11.39
N GLN A 132 25.12 9.39 -10.49
CA GLN A 132 26.31 10.24 -10.30
C GLN A 132 27.51 9.49 -9.72
N ASN A 133 27.28 8.52 -8.83
CA ASN A 133 28.37 7.87 -8.09
C ASN A 133 28.83 6.52 -8.70
N HIS A 134 28.08 5.97 -9.66
CA HIS A 134 28.39 4.68 -10.27
C HIS A 134 28.55 4.70 -11.80
N ASP A 135 28.10 5.74 -12.52
CA ASP A 135 28.41 5.90 -13.96
C ASP A 135 29.76 6.61 -14.21
N ASP A 136 30.45 7.09 -13.15
CA ASP A 136 31.79 7.70 -13.20
C ASP A 136 32.93 6.66 -13.02
N LYS A 137 32.66 5.38 -13.28
CA LYS A 137 33.64 4.29 -13.43
C LYS A 137 33.42 3.56 -14.74
#